data_AF-I2GIF3-F1
#
_entry.id   AF-I2GIF3-F1
#
_cell.length_a   1.000
_cell.length_b   1.000
_cell.length_c   1.000
_cell.angle_alpha   90.00
_cell.angle_beta   90.00
_cell.angle_gamma   90.00
#
_symmetry.space_group_name_H-M   'P 1'
#
loop_
_entity.id
_entity.type
_entity.pdbx_description
1 polymer ?
#
loop_
_entity_poly.entity_id
_entity_poly.type
_entity_poly.pdbx_seq_one_letter_code
_entity_poly.pdbx_strand_id
1 'polypeptide(L)' 'MMKMIMELLVYLFYSYLTVGALFGLYFVGWGAARLDTEAHQMPSMLRILLWPASVALWPLLMRKLWYRQRL' A
#
# COMPACT_ATOMS: atom_id res chain seq x y z
N MET A 1 -2.91 6.56 32.60
CA MET A 1 -3.52 5.50 31.78
C MET A 1 -4.00 5.99 30.41
N MET A 2 -4.90 6.99 30.33
CA MET A 2 -5.46 7.47 29.05
C MET A 2 -4.40 8.04 28.08
N LYS A 3 -3.39 8.75 28.60
CA LYS A 3 -2.26 9.28 27.82
C LYS A 3 -1.44 8.18 27.11
N MET A 4 -1.13 7.10 27.84
CA MET A 4 -0.37 5.95 27.30
C MET A 4 -1.12 5.23 26.18
N ILE A 5 -2.44 5.09 26.29
CA ILE A 5 -3.27 4.47 25.24
C ILE A 5 -3.28 5.33 23.98
N MET A 6 -3.42 6.66 24.13
CA MET A 6 -3.37 7.59 22.99
C MET A 6 -2.02 7.54 22.29
N GLU A 7 -0.92 7.59 23.04
CA GLU A 7 0.43 7.50 22.48
C GLU A 7 0.65 6.20 21.71
N LEU A 8 0.22 5.07 22.28
CA LEU A 8 0.30 3.77 21.62
C LEU A 8 -0.47 3.76 20.29
N LEU A 9 -1.71 4.27 20.28
CA LEU A 9 -2.51 4.34 19.06
C LEU A 9 -1.87 5.22 17.99
N VAL A 10 -1.30 6.36 18.39
CA VAL A 10 -0.59 7.27 17.49
C VAL A 10 0.66 6.60 16.91
N TYR A 11 1.46 5.91 17.73
CA TYR A 11 2.62 5.16 17.24
C TYR A 11 2.23 4.01 16.30
N LEU A 12 1.18 3.26 16.63
CA LEU A 12 0.66 2.20 15.76
C LEU A 12 0.18 2.80 14.43
N PHE A 13 -0.55 3.91 14.46
CA PHE A 13 -1.01 4.60 13.27
C PHE A 13 0.14 5.08 12.38
N TYR A 14 1.16 5.74 12.95
CA TYR A 14 2.32 6.19 12.18
C TYR A 14 3.14 5.01 11.65
N SER A 15 3.31 3.94 12.42
CA SER A 15 4.00 2.75 11.94
C SER A 15 3.25 2.11 10.77
N TYR A 16 1.92 2.00 10.86
CA TYR A 16 1.06 1.51 9.79
C TYR A 16 1.19 2.37 8.51
N LEU A 17 1.15 3.71 8.65
CA LEU A 17 1.31 4.61 7.52
C LEU A 17 2.71 4.54 6.91
N THR A 18 3.75 4.41 7.73
CA THR A 18 5.14 4.32 7.25
C THR A 18 5.36 3.05 6.44
N VAL A 19 4.90 1.90 6.94
CA VAL A 19 4.95 0.64 6.20
C VAL A 19 4.10 0.71 4.93
N GLY A 20 2.90 1.27 5.02
CA GLY A 20 2.03 1.49 3.87
C GLY A 20 2.68 2.39 2.81
N ALA A 21 3.40 3.45 3.20
CA ALA A 21 4.09 4.37 2.30
C ALA A 21 5.21 3.66 1.51
N LEU A 22 6.03 2.89 2.21
CA LEU A 22 7.08 2.06 1.60
C LEU A 22 6.49 1.02 0.63
N PHE A 23 5.43 0.33 1.06
CA PHE A 23 4.72 -0.62 0.20
C PHE A 23 4.09 0.08 -1.00
N GLY A 24 3.46 1.23 -0.80
CA GLY A 24 2.82 2.00 -1.86
C GLY A 24 3.82 2.44 -2.93
N LEU A 25 5.01 2.89 -2.54
CA LEU A 25 6.08 3.24 -3.49
C LEU A 25 6.48 2.04 -4.34
N TYR A 26 6.69 0.88 -3.71
CA TYR A 26 6.98 -0.37 -4.41
C TYR A 26 5.81 -0.81 -5.32
N PHE A 27 4.58 -0.67 -4.83
CA PHE A 27 3.37 -1.10 -5.52
C PHE A 27 3.10 -0.28 -6.78
N VAL A 28 3.22 1.05 -6.69
CA VAL A 28 3.01 1.94 -7.84
C VAL A 28 4.03 1.71 -8.95
N GLY A 29 5.28 1.38 -8.60
CA GLY A 29 6.35 1.08 -9.56
C GLY A 29 6.23 -0.32 -10.20
N TRP A 30 6.06 -1.36 -9.39
CA TRP A 30 6.11 -2.76 -9.85
C TRP A 30 4.88 -3.60 -9.50
N GLY A 31 4.23 -3.34 -8.38
CA GLY A 31 3.10 -4.16 -7.90
C GLY A 31 1.82 -4.02 -8.73
N ALA A 32 1.49 -2.81 -9.19
CA ALA A 32 0.29 -2.52 -9.98
C ALA A 32 0.30 -3.29 -11.31
N ALA A 33 1.45 -3.27 -11.98
CA ALA A 33 1.71 -4.03 -13.20
C ALA A 33 1.60 -5.55 -13.02
N ARG A 34 1.98 -6.09 -11.85
CA ARG A 34 1.87 -7.54 -11.56
C ARG A 34 0.43 -7.98 -11.29
N LEU A 35 -0.41 -7.08 -10.79
CA LEU A 35 -1.81 -7.38 -10.51
C LEU A 35 -2.69 -7.20 -11.73
N ASP A 36 -2.33 -6.30 -12.63
CA ASP A 36 -3.11 -6.00 -13.82
C ASP A 36 -2.17 -5.66 -14.98
N THR A 37 -2.21 -6.48 -16.03
CA THR A 37 -1.45 -6.23 -17.27
C THR A 37 -1.87 -4.92 -17.93
N GLU A 38 -3.13 -4.47 -17.75
CA GLU A 38 -3.59 -3.19 -18.26
C GLU A 38 -2.93 -2.00 -17.52
N ALA A 39 -2.45 -2.23 -16.29
CA ALA A 39 -1.70 -1.21 -15.56
C ALA A 39 -0.34 -0.89 -16.22
N HIS A 40 0.18 -1.75 -17.12
CA HIS A 40 1.35 -1.40 -17.95
C HIS A 40 1.09 -0.23 -18.89
N GLN A 41 -0.14 -0.10 -19.41
CA GLN A 41 -0.55 0.96 -20.33
C GLN A 41 -0.93 2.26 -19.59
N MET A 42 -1.08 2.23 -18.26
CA MET A 42 -1.46 3.40 -17.49
C MET A 42 -0.36 4.47 -17.44
N PRO A 43 -0.71 5.75 -17.70
CA PRO A 43 0.18 6.89 -17.49
C PRO A 43 0.75 6.93 -16.07
N SER A 44 2.02 7.30 -15.93
CA SER A 44 2.70 7.42 -14.63
C SER A 44 1.96 8.33 -13.63
N MET A 45 1.33 9.40 -14.13
CA MET A 45 0.47 10.30 -13.34
C MET A 45 -0.69 9.56 -12.67
N LEU A 46 -1.37 8.66 -13.40
CA LEU A 46 -2.46 7.84 -12.86
C LEU A 46 -1.93 6.80 -11.86
N ARG A 47 -0.73 6.25 -12.09
CA ARG A 47 -0.10 5.36 -11.12
C ARG A 47 0.23 6.07 -9.80
N ILE A 48 0.70 7.32 -9.85
CA ILE A 48 0.93 8.14 -8.65
C ILE A 48 -0.38 8.40 -7.90
N LEU A 49 -1.50 8.59 -8.60
CA LEU A 49 -2.81 8.76 -7.97
C LEU A 49 -3.26 7.51 -7.16
N LEU A 50 -2.78 6.32 -7.55
CA LEU A 50 -3.02 5.09 -6.80
C LEU A 50 -2.14 4.98 -5.55
N TRP A 51 -1.11 5.79 -5.40
CA TRP A 51 -0.20 5.75 -4.25
C TRP A 51 -0.93 5.91 -2.91
N PRO A 52 -1.72 6.99 -2.64
CA PRO A 52 -2.40 7.15 -1.35
C PRO A 52 -3.37 6.00 -1.04
N ALA A 53 -4.08 5.48 -2.04
CA ALA A 53 -4.93 4.31 -1.87
C ALA A 53 -4.09 3.05 -1.55
N SER A 54 -2.91 2.92 -2.17
CA SER A 54 -1.99 1.81 -1.92
C SER A 54 -1.40 1.85 -0.51
N VAL A 55 -1.11 3.05 0.01
CA VAL A 55 -0.68 3.26 1.39
C VAL A 55 -1.78 2.86 2.37
N ALA A 56 -3.02 3.29 2.13
CA ALA A 56 -4.13 2.99 3.03
C ALA A 56 -4.49 1.49 3.05
N LEU A 57 -4.44 0.83 1.88
CA LEU A 57 -4.93 -0.55 1.69
C LEU A 57 -3.80 -1.58 1.52
N TRP A 58 -2.57 -1.24 1.94
CA TRP A 58 -1.39 -2.08 1.74
C TRP A 58 -1.56 -3.55 2.20
N PRO A 59 -2.21 -3.88 3.35
CA PRO A 59 -2.31 -5.28 3.78
C PRO A 59 -3.18 -6.11 2.83
N LEU A 60 -4.26 -5.51 2.33
CA LEU A 60 -5.17 -6.13 1.38
C LEU A 60 -4.50 -6.31 0.02
N LEU A 61 -3.77 -5.30 -0.45
CA LEU A 61 -3.02 -5.35 -1.70
C LEU A 61 -1.89 -6.37 -1.64
N MET A 62 -1.17 -6.42 -0.52
CA MET A 62 -0.11 -7.42 -0.29
C MET A 62 -0.68 -8.84 -0.30
N ARG A 63 -1.82 -9.06 0.37
CA ARG A 63 -2.54 -10.33 0.33
C ARG A 63 -2.95 -10.69 -1.10
N LYS A 64 -3.52 -9.74 -1.86
CA LYS A 64 -3.95 -9.95 -3.25
C LYS A 64 -2.77 -10.28 -4.17
N LEU A 65 -1.64 -9.58 -4.02
CA LEU A 65 -0.38 -9.87 -4.73
C LEU A 65 0.13 -11.28 -4.45
N TRP A 66 0.04 -11.72 -3.19
CA TRP A 66 0.47 -13.05 -2.79
C TRP A 66 -0.42 -14.16 -3.39
N TYR A 67 -1.74 -13.98 -3.38
CA TYR A 67 -2.67 -14.96 -3.97
C TYR A 67 -2.54 -15.04 -5.48
N ARG A 68 -2.35 -13.90 -6.18
CA ARG A 68 -2.25 -13.88 -7.64
C ARG A 68 -0.95 -14.47 -8.19
N GLN A 69 0.09 -14.59 -7.37
CA GLN A 69 1.33 -15.29 -7.73
C GLN A 69 1.25 -16.82 -7.61
N ARG A 70 0.18 -17.37 -7.01
CA ARG A 70 0.00 -18.82 -6.79
C ARG A 70 -0.95 -19.50 -7.78
N LEU A 71 -1.55 -18.75 -8.70
CA LEU A 71 -2.37 -19.24 -9.81
C LEU A 71 -1.56 -19.10 -11.10
#